data_AF-A0AAW4WRC6-F1
#
_entry.id   AF-A0AAW4WRC6-F1
#
_cell.length_a   1.000
_cell.length_b   1.000
_cell.length_c   1.000
_cell.angle_alpha   90.00
_cell.angle_beta   90.00
_cell.angle_gamma   90.00
#
_symmetry.space_group_name_H-M   'P 1'
#
loop_
_entity.id
_entity.type
_entity.pdbx_description
1 polymer ?
#
loop_
_entity_poly.entity_id
_entity_poly.type
_entity_poly.pdbx_seq_one_letter_code
_entity_poly.pdbx_strand_id
1 'polypeptide(L)'
;MKKRNVAGLIVIALFVIGIAAALMQYKREQKALEQPEVGEEPETVVLSADENPFGVEIKKINENYDLTKNYYKNYDNNGLEKFVIPNIAIDERTYIAELRESGYCQYGYIDEEDNIIVEMTEQQKEEWLNYTVNDINRIIGQGEEGFYSFKFTHNYEELQLEISKEILNGKTTTHTALVMSLIYDSEIYQVLNGKTDCAIHIVGKDLETGGELMNINFPEEGYHISIENWDNM
;
A
#
# COMPACT_ATOMS: atom_id res chain seq x y z
N MET A 1 -16.24 -20.13 27.69
CA MET A 1 -15.95 -20.06 26.25
C MET A 1 -15.05 -18.86 26.00
N LYS A 2 -13.82 -19.07 25.53
CA LYS A 2 -12.86 -17.99 25.25
C LYS A 2 -13.33 -17.22 24.01
N LYS A 3 -13.58 -15.91 24.15
CA LYS A 3 -13.74 -14.99 23.02
C LYS A 3 -12.43 -15.03 22.22
N ARG A 4 -12.48 -15.47 20.95
CA ARG A 4 -11.36 -15.32 20.02
C ARG A 4 -11.37 -13.85 19.57
N ASN A 5 -10.25 -13.15 19.75
CA ASN A 5 -10.11 -11.73 19.44
C ASN A 5 -10.15 -11.51 17.92
N VAL A 6 -11.31 -11.09 17.40
CA VAL A 6 -11.52 -10.76 15.98
C VAL A 6 -10.65 -9.56 15.55
N ALA A 7 -10.35 -8.64 16.47
CA ALA A 7 -9.46 -7.51 16.23
C ALA A 7 -8.02 -7.89 15.85
N GLY A 8 -7.54 -9.09 16.20
CA GLY A 8 -6.18 -9.54 15.85
C GLY A 8 -6.04 -10.16 14.46
N LEU A 9 -7.16 -10.55 13.82
CA LEU A 9 -7.20 -11.09 12.45
C LEU A 9 -7.38 -9.99 11.41
N ILE A 10 -8.13 -8.93 11.76
CA ILE A 10 -8.40 -7.77 10.89
C ILE A 10 -7.11 -6.96 10.63
N VAL A 11 -6.24 -6.83 11.64
CA VAL A 11 -4.96 -6.09 11.55
C VAL A 11 -3.94 -6.75 10.60
N ILE A 12 -4.01 -8.07 10.39
CA ILE A 12 -3.13 -8.80 9.47
C ILE A 12 -3.56 -8.60 8.00
N ALA A 13 -4.86 -8.35 7.76
CA ALA A 13 -5.41 -8.30 6.41
C ALA A 13 -5.07 -7.01 5.62
N LEU A 14 -4.91 -5.85 6.26
CA LEU A 14 -4.44 -4.64 5.56
C LEU A 14 -2.92 -4.58 5.37
N PHE A 15 -2.15 -5.18 6.29
CA PHE A 15 -0.69 -5.30 6.11
C PHE A 15 -0.35 -6.12 4.86
N VAL A 16 -1.22 -7.07 4.51
CA VAL A 16 -1.19 -7.86 3.28
C VAL A 16 -1.46 -7.01 2.02
N ILE A 17 -2.27 -5.95 2.10
CA ILE A 17 -2.76 -5.14 0.96
C ILE A 17 -1.69 -4.20 0.39
N GLY A 18 -1.07 -3.35 1.23
CA GLY A 18 -0.05 -2.40 0.76
C GLY A 18 1.20 -3.10 0.20
N ILE A 19 1.50 -4.28 0.74
CA ILE A 19 2.64 -5.11 0.36
C ILE A 19 2.35 -5.92 -0.91
N ALA A 20 1.15 -6.50 -1.06
CA ALA A 20 0.74 -7.17 -2.29
C ALA A 20 0.63 -6.19 -3.47
N ALA A 21 0.21 -4.94 -3.23
CA ALA A 21 0.25 -3.83 -4.20
C ALA A 21 1.64 -3.57 -4.74
N ALA A 22 2.59 -3.32 -3.82
CA ALA A 22 3.97 -3.00 -4.15
C ALA A 22 4.67 -4.13 -4.93
N LEU A 23 4.41 -5.38 -4.54
CA LEU A 23 4.99 -6.57 -5.19
C LEU A 23 4.38 -6.81 -6.59
N MET A 24 3.09 -6.56 -6.80
CA MET A 24 2.47 -6.65 -8.12
C MET A 24 2.94 -5.52 -9.05
N GLN A 25 3.14 -4.31 -8.54
CA GLN A 25 3.70 -3.19 -9.31
C GLN A 25 5.13 -3.48 -9.79
N TYR A 26 6.01 -3.92 -8.89
CA TYR A 26 7.38 -4.34 -9.23
C TYR A 26 7.41 -5.42 -10.33
N LYS A 27 6.53 -6.43 -10.23
CA LYS A 27 6.40 -7.48 -11.25
C LYS A 27 5.83 -6.97 -12.57
N ARG A 28 4.91 -6.01 -12.57
CA ARG A 28 4.36 -5.40 -13.79
C ARG A 28 5.42 -4.58 -14.52
N GLU A 29 6.25 -3.85 -13.78
CA GLU A 29 7.38 -3.09 -14.33
C GLU A 29 8.49 -4.01 -14.87
N GLN A 30 8.82 -5.13 -14.19
CA GLN A 30 9.73 -6.14 -14.72
C GLN A 30 9.17 -6.90 -15.94
N LYS A 31 7.89 -7.29 -15.92
CA LYS A 31 7.25 -7.94 -17.08
C LYS A 31 7.01 -6.98 -18.25
N ALA A 32 6.94 -5.67 -18.02
CA ALA A 32 6.88 -4.71 -19.11
C ALA A 32 8.24 -4.57 -19.84
N LEU A 33 9.35 -4.97 -19.19
CA LEU A 33 10.69 -5.04 -19.77
C LEU A 33 10.94 -6.34 -20.56
N GLU A 34 10.13 -7.39 -20.36
CA GLU A 34 10.26 -8.67 -21.08
C GLU A 34 9.01 -8.94 -21.95
N GLN A 35 9.19 -9.17 -23.26
CA GLN A 35 8.08 -9.44 -24.18
C GLN A 35 7.26 -10.68 -23.77
N PRO A 36 5.94 -10.71 -24.03
CA PRO A 36 5.05 -11.71 -23.44
C PRO A 36 5.19 -13.06 -24.16
N GLU A 37 5.50 -14.11 -23.40
CA GLU A 37 5.24 -15.49 -23.85
C GLU A 37 3.86 -15.98 -23.40
N VAL A 38 3.33 -16.83 -24.28
CA VAL A 38 1.93 -17.20 -24.46
C VAL A 38 1.47 -18.24 -23.42
N GLY A 39 0.31 -17.97 -22.84
CA GLY A 39 -0.75 -18.94 -22.55
C GLY A 39 -0.38 -20.23 -21.82
N GLU A 40 -0.46 -20.21 -20.49
CA GLU A 40 -0.90 -21.36 -19.69
C GLU A 40 -1.87 -20.88 -18.60
N GLU A 41 -2.90 -21.68 -18.32
CA GLU A 41 -3.94 -21.43 -17.31
C GLU A 41 -3.30 -21.22 -15.92
N PRO A 42 -3.65 -20.20 -15.12
CA PRO A 42 -2.96 -20.02 -13.85
C PRO A 42 -3.63 -20.79 -12.72
N GLU A 43 -2.95 -21.88 -12.37
CA GLU A 43 -2.87 -22.51 -11.05
C GLU A 43 -2.57 -21.47 -9.95
N THR A 44 -2.91 -21.83 -8.71
CA THR A 44 -2.55 -21.15 -7.45
C THR A 44 -1.20 -20.41 -7.53
N VAL A 45 -1.20 -19.08 -7.36
CA VAL A 45 0.04 -18.30 -7.31
C VAL A 45 0.68 -18.48 -5.93
N VAL A 46 1.56 -19.48 -5.81
CA VAL A 46 2.45 -19.63 -4.65
C VAL A 46 3.64 -18.71 -4.89
N LEU A 47 3.68 -17.57 -4.21
CA LEU A 47 4.83 -16.68 -4.24
C LEU A 47 6.02 -17.37 -3.54
N SER A 48 7.21 -17.35 -4.14
CA SER A 48 8.41 -17.95 -3.55
C SER A 48 8.84 -17.18 -2.28
N ALA A 49 9.68 -17.77 -1.42
CA ALA A 49 10.10 -17.13 -0.16
C ALA A 49 10.82 -15.78 -0.36
N ASP A 50 11.53 -15.61 -1.49
CA ASP A 50 12.18 -14.34 -1.86
C ASP A 50 11.19 -13.33 -2.46
N GLU A 51 10.08 -13.80 -3.03
CA GLU A 51 9.01 -12.98 -3.61
C GLU A 51 7.84 -12.73 -2.64
N ASN A 52 7.83 -13.41 -1.50
CA ASN A 52 6.86 -13.32 -0.43
C ASN A 52 7.54 -13.16 0.93
N PRO A 53 8.36 -12.11 1.13
CA PRO A 53 9.11 -11.93 2.37
C PRO A 53 8.20 -11.82 3.61
N PHE A 54 6.88 -11.66 3.41
CA PHE A 54 5.88 -11.50 4.47
C PHE A 54 4.86 -12.65 4.56
N GLY A 55 4.97 -13.70 3.74
CA GLY A 55 4.12 -14.91 3.83
C GLY A 55 2.63 -14.71 3.50
N VAL A 56 2.31 -13.79 2.60
CA VAL A 56 0.96 -13.41 2.17
C VAL A 56 0.33 -14.46 1.24
N GLU A 57 -0.91 -14.88 1.54
CA GLU A 57 -1.75 -15.72 0.67
C GLU A 57 -2.87 -14.88 0.04
N ILE A 58 -2.94 -14.81 -1.30
CA ILE A 58 -4.00 -14.09 -2.03
C ILE A 58 -5.16 -15.04 -2.32
N LYS A 59 -6.35 -14.75 -1.81
CA LYS A 59 -7.56 -15.52 -2.12
C LYS A 59 -8.13 -15.12 -3.47
N LYS A 60 -8.32 -16.09 -4.38
CA LYS A 60 -8.95 -15.86 -5.69
C LYS A 60 -10.44 -15.56 -5.51
N ILE A 61 -10.88 -14.36 -5.88
CA ILE A 61 -12.28 -13.93 -5.84
C ILE A 61 -12.95 -14.30 -7.18
N ASN A 62 -14.25 -14.58 -7.13
CA ASN A 62 -15.06 -14.84 -8.33
C ASN A 62 -15.01 -13.64 -9.29
N GLU A 63 -14.78 -13.90 -10.58
CA GLU A 63 -14.76 -12.90 -11.66
C GLU A 63 -16.10 -12.14 -11.82
N ASN A 64 -17.20 -12.71 -11.32
CA ASN A 64 -18.52 -12.09 -11.31
C ASN A 64 -18.84 -11.31 -10.03
N TYR A 65 -17.85 -11.07 -9.16
CA TYR A 65 -18.03 -10.23 -7.96
C TYR A 65 -18.31 -8.77 -8.35
N ASP A 66 -19.44 -8.22 -7.87
CA ASP A 66 -19.89 -6.86 -8.18
C ASP A 66 -19.12 -5.84 -7.34
N LEU A 67 -18.32 -5.01 -8.01
CA LEU A 67 -17.49 -3.97 -7.39
C LEU A 67 -18.24 -2.65 -7.20
N THR A 68 -19.41 -2.51 -7.81
CA THR A 68 -20.17 -1.27 -7.83
C THR A 68 -21.04 -1.12 -6.60
N LYS A 69 -21.70 0.05 -6.48
CA LYS A 69 -22.71 0.32 -5.46
C LYS A 69 -23.86 -0.69 -5.46
N ASN A 70 -24.17 -1.32 -6.60
CA ASN A 70 -25.28 -2.27 -6.75
C ASN A 70 -25.12 -3.54 -5.91
N TYR A 71 -23.91 -3.82 -5.41
CA TYR A 71 -23.65 -4.85 -4.41
C TYR A 71 -24.54 -4.69 -3.16
N TYR A 72 -24.88 -3.46 -2.78
CA TYR A 72 -25.63 -3.15 -1.56
C TYR A 72 -27.14 -3.03 -1.81
N LYS A 73 -27.89 -4.07 -1.42
CA LYS A 73 -29.36 -4.08 -1.59
C LYS A 73 -30.11 -3.03 -0.76
N ASN A 74 -29.56 -2.66 0.40
CA ASN A 74 -30.14 -1.71 1.35
C ASN A 74 -29.15 -0.56 1.59
N TYR A 75 -28.72 0.09 0.51
CA TYR A 75 -27.83 1.23 0.59
C TYR A 75 -28.54 2.43 1.24
N ASP A 76 -27.97 2.94 2.33
CA ASP A 76 -28.43 4.13 3.05
C ASP A 76 -27.21 4.88 3.59
N ASN A 77 -26.90 6.02 2.99
CA ASN A 77 -25.72 6.82 3.33
C ASN A 77 -26.00 7.96 4.31
N ASN A 78 -27.19 7.98 4.94
CA ASN A 78 -27.50 9.00 5.93
C ASN A 78 -26.52 8.95 7.11
N GLY A 79 -25.83 10.08 7.34
CA GLY A 79 -24.85 10.21 8.43
C GLY A 79 -23.47 9.60 8.13
N LEU A 80 -23.19 9.26 6.87
CA LEU A 80 -21.87 8.82 6.42
C LEU A 80 -21.13 9.95 5.70
N GLU A 81 -19.83 10.04 5.94
CA GLU A 81 -18.91 10.84 5.13
C GLU A 81 -18.40 10.00 3.94
N LYS A 82 -18.25 10.65 2.78
CA LYS A 82 -17.76 10.04 1.53
C LYS A 82 -16.32 10.46 1.28
N PHE A 83 -15.44 9.51 1.02
CA PHE A 83 -14.06 9.74 0.61
C PHE A 83 -13.75 9.02 -0.70
N VAL A 84 -12.81 9.59 -1.46
CA VAL A 84 -12.24 8.99 -2.65
C VAL A 84 -10.85 8.50 -2.27
N ILE A 85 -10.65 7.18 -2.33
CA ILE A 85 -9.34 6.59 -2.05
C ILE A 85 -8.50 6.65 -3.34
N PRO A 86 -7.25 7.15 -3.28
CA PRO A 86 -6.38 7.21 -4.43
C PRO A 86 -6.20 5.84 -5.06
N ASN A 87 -6.02 5.84 -6.38
CA ASN A 87 -5.96 4.63 -7.16
C ASN A 87 -4.81 3.74 -6.67
N ILE A 88 -5.16 2.53 -6.29
CA ILE A 88 -4.27 1.55 -5.67
C ILE A 88 -3.64 0.67 -6.76
N ALA A 89 -2.35 0.37 -6.62
CA ALA A 89 -1.64 -0.53 -7.53
C ALA A 89 -1.97 -2.03 -7.36
N ILE A 90 -3.17 -2.37 -6.86
CA ILE A 90 -3.69 -3.74 -6.77
C ILE A 90 -4.87 -3.95 -7.71
N ASP A 91 -5.16 -5.23 -7.94
CA ASP A 91 -6.45 -5.66 -8.46
C ASP A 91 -7.59 -5.07 -7.61
N GLU A 92 -8.34 -4.15 -8.21
CA GLU A 92 -9.41 -3.39 -7.54
C GLU A 92 -10.46 -4.32 -6.91
N ARG A 93 -10.66 -5.51 -7.51
CA ARG A 93 -11.60 -6.52 -7.00
C ARG A 93 -11.16 -7.07 -5.65
N THR A 94 -9.89 -7.42 -5.53
CA THR A 94 -9.29 -7.90 -4.28
C THR A 94 -9.40 -6.83 -3.21
N TYR A 95 -9.05 -5.59 -3.55
CA TYR A 95 -9.16 -4.49 -2.60
C TYR A 95 -10.58 -4.27 -2.10
N ILE A 96 -11.55 -4.14 -3.01
CA ILE A 96 -12.93 -3.84 -2.64
C ILE A 96 -13.51 -4.96 -1.76
N ALA A 97 -13.19 -6.22 -2.06
CA ALA A 97 -13.62 -7.34 -1.24
C ALA A 97 -13.04 -7.27 0.18
N GLU A 98 -11.74 -7.04 0.31
CA GLU A 98 -11.08 -6.97 1.61
C GLU A 98 -11.48 -5.73 2.41
N LEU A 99 -11.62 -4.58 1.74
CA LEU A 99 -12.15 -3.36 2.33
C LEU A 99 -13.55 -3.60 2.91
N ARG A 100 -14.42 -4.29 2.19
CA ARG A 100 -15.78 -4.66 2.67
C ARG A 100 -15.73 -5.62 3.85
N GLU A 101 -14.79 -6.57 3.87
CA GLU A 101 -14.62 -7.53 4.96
C GLU A 101 -13.99 -6.88 6.21
N SER A 102 -13.21 -5.82 6.04
CA SER A 102 -12.44 -5.18 7.11
C SER A 102 -13.32 -4.49 8.17
N GLY A 103 -14.47 -3.95 7.76
CA GLY A 103 -15.33 -3.11 8.60
C GLY A 103 -14.88 -1.65 8.75
N TYR A 104 -13.80 -1.20 8.08
CA TYR A 104 -13.34 0.19 8.12
C TYR A 104 -14.32 1.19 7.54
N CYS A 105 -15.16 0.75 6.61
CA CYS A 105 -16.21 1.57 6.03
C CYS A 105 -17.54 0.81 6.03
N GLN A 106 -18.63 1.57 6.01
CA GLN A 106 -19.96 1.01 5.84
C GLN A 106 -20.17 0.55 4.39
N TYR A 107 -19.67 1.34 3.43
CA TYR A 107 -19.71 1.01 2.00
C TYR A 107 -18.34 1.26 1.35
N GLY A 108 -17.90 0.31 0.54
CA GLY A 108 -16.72 0.41 -0.32
C GLY A 108 -17.09 -0.06 -1.73
N TYR A 109 -16.91 0.76 -2.74
CA TYR A 109 -17.30 0.42 -4.13
C TYR A 109 -16.53 1.26 -5.15
N ILE A 110 -16.52 0.79 -6.39
CA ILE A 110 -16.03 1.55 -7.54
C ILE A 110 -17.21 2.33 -8.14
N ASP A 111 -17.02 3.63 -8.39
CA ASP A 111 -18.02 4.46 -9.04
C ASP A 111 -17.90 4.48 -10.58
N GLU A 112 -18.66 5.34 -11.24
CA GLU A 112 -18.72 5.39 -12.71
C GLU A 112 -17.45 5.99 -13.35
N GLU A 113 -16.58 6.61 -12.55
CA GLU A 113 -15.31 7.22 -12.96
C GLU A 113 -14.11 6.33 -12.59
N ASP A 114 -14.36 5.05 -12.27
CA ASP A 114 -13.36 4.09 -11.78
C ASP A 114 -12.67 4.52 -10.48
N ASN A 115 -13.31 5.41 -9.70
CA ASN A 115 -12.79 5.80 -8.39
C ASN A 115 -13.21 4.82 -7.31
N ILE A 116 -12.31 4.56 -6.37
CA ILE A 116 -12.61 3.80 -5.17
C ILE A 116 -13.28 4.73 -4.16
N ILE A 117 -14.56 4.49 -3.92
CA ILE A 117 -15.37 5.24 -2.98
C ILE A 117 -15.51 4.47 -1.68
N VAL A 118 -15.28 5.19 -0.58
CA VAL A 118 -15.60 4.71 0.76
C VAL A 118 -16.58 5.65 1.45
N GLU A 119 -17.58 5.07 2.09
CA GLU A 119 -18.55 5.79 2.90
C GLU A 119 -18.57 5.20 4.30
N MET A 120 -18.39 6.04 5.30
CA MET A 120 -18.20 5.60 6.68
C MET A 120 -18.72 6.62 7.70
N THR A 121 -18.97 6.15 8.91
CA THR A 121 -19.28 7.02 10.05
C THR A 121 -18.03 7.74 10.57
N GLU A 122 -18.21 8.81 11.34
CA GLU A 122 -17.09 9.48 12.04
C GLU A 122 -16.30 8.52 12.94
N GLN A 123 -16.98 7.61 13.63
CA GLN A 123 -16.30 6.62 14.46
C GLN A 123 -15.40 5.70 13.63
N GLN A 124 -15.89 5.22 12.48
CA GLN A 124 -15.13 4.36 11.58
C GLN A 124 -13.90 5.08 11.00
N LYS A 125 -14.04 6.36 10.65
CA LYS A 125 -12.94 7.22 10.20
C LYS A 125 -11.87 7.38 11.28
N GLU A 126 -12.26 7.68 12.52
CA GLU A 126 -11.33 7.78 13.65
C GLU A 126 -10.61 6.45 13.92
N GLU A 127 -11.35 5.33 13.87
CA GLU A 127 -10.77 3.99 14.01
C GLU A 127 -9.76 3.72 12.89
N TRP A 128 -10.12 3.95 11.62
CA TRP A 128 -9.23 3.75 10.48
C TRP A 128 -7.97 4.61 10.60
N LEU A 129 -8.09 5.90 10.91
CA LEU A 129 -6.94 6.78 11.15
C LEU A 129 -6.00 6.25 12.23
N ASN A 130 -6.54 5.75 13.35
CA ASN A 130 -5.73 5.16 14.40
C ASN A 130 -5.00 3.90 13.92
N TYR A 131 -5.65 3.05 13.11
CA TYR A 131 -5.00 1.89 12.52
C TYR A 131 -3.87 2.28 11.57
N THR A 132 -4.13 3.22 10.67
CA THR A 132 -3.13 3.74 9.71
C THR A 132 -1.91 4.30 10.43
N VAL A 133 -2.09 5.14 11.45
CA VAL A 133 -0.97 5.70 12.24
C VAL A 133 -0.17 4.60 12.94
N ASN A 134 -0.85 3.60 13.52
CA ASN A 134 -0.17 2.47 14.15
C ASN A 134 0.62 1.64 13.13
N ASP A 135 0.09 1.48 11.93
CA ASP A 135 0.75 0.71 10.87
C ASP A 135 2.00 1.42 10.34
N ILE A 136 1.90 2.72 10.07
CA ILE A 136 3.05 3.57 9.72
C ILE A 136 4.16 3.44 10.77
N ASN A 137 3.82 3.58 12.06
CA ASN A 137 4.81 3.47 13.14
C ASN A 137 5.47 2.08 13.18
N ARG A 138 4.69 1.02 12.91
CA ARG A 138 5.19 -0.35 12.86
C ARG A 138 6.09 -0.59 11.64
N ILE A 139 5.77 -0.02 10.48
CA ILE A 139 6.61 -0.10 9.26
C ILE A 139 7.90 0.69 9.44
N ILE A 140 7.84 1.91 10.01
CA ILE A 140 9.03 2.67 10.39
C ILE A 140 9.94 1.85 11.31
N GLY A 141 9.35 1.14 12.28
CA GLY A 141 10.07 0.23 13.18
C GLY A 141 10.69 -1.01 12.52
N GLN A 142 10.38 -1.30 11.26
CA GLN A 142 11.01 -2.36 10.45
C GLN A 142 12.22 -1.86 9.65
N GLY A 143 12.64 -0.60 9.85
CA GLY A 143 13.96 -0.16 9.43
C GLY A 143 15.04 -1.12 9.93
N GLU A 144 16.06 -1.35 9.11
CA GLU A 144 17.11 -2.31 9.43
C GLU A 144 18.44 -1.59 9.59
N GLU A 145 19.02 -1.70 10.79
CA GLU A 145 20.27 -1.04 11.15
C GLU A 145 21.38 -1.38 10.15
N GLY A 146 22.05 -0.35 9.63
CA GLY A 146 23.10 -0.49 8.60
C GLY A 146 22.57 -0.64 7.16
N PHE A 147 21.26 -0.78 6.94
CA PHE A 147 20.67 -0.92 5.61
C PHE A 147 19.75 0.24 5.25
N TYR A 148 18.72 0.52 6.06
CA TYR A 148 17.81 1.61 5.77
C TYR A 148 17.02 2.06 7.01
N SER A 149 16.64 3.34 7.02
CA SER A 149 15.73 3.93 8.01
C SER A 149 14.66 4.78 7.33
N PHE A 150 13.51 4.94 8.01
CA PHE A 150 12.35 5.66 7.50
C PHE A 150 11.92 6.72 8.50
N LYS A 151 11.45 7.86 8.00
CA LYS A 151 10.86 8.89 8.85
C LYS A 151 9.88 9.74 8.06
N PHE A 152 8.68 9.93 8.59
CA PHE A 152 7.78 10.96 8.09
C PHE A 152 8.07 12.33 8.73
N THR A 153 7.96 13.37 7.93
CA THR A 153 7.92 14.77 8.34
C THR A 153 6.69 15.45 7.74
N HIS A 154 6.46 16.73 8.10
CA HIS A 154 5.36 17.54 7.54
C HIS A 154 3.99 16.85 7.56
N ASN A 155 3.63 16.21 8.70
CA ASN A 155 2.35 15.52 8.87
C ASN A 155 2.06 14.45 7.79
N TYR A 156 3.03 13.57 7.56
CA TYR A 156 2.96 12.46 6.58
C TYR A 156 2.96 12.92 5.11
N GLU A 157 3.38 14.16 4.84
CA GLU A 157 3.52 14.70 3.47
C GLU A 157 4.92 14.48 2.89
N GLU A 158 5.92 14.24 3.75
CA GLU A 158 7.29 13.98 3.31
C GLU A 158 7.84 12.73 3.98
N LEU A 159 8.34 11.79 3.16
CA LEU A 159 9.01 10.57 3.60
C LEU A 159 10.52 10.72 3.39
N GLN A 160 11.26 10.72 4.49
CA GLN A 160 12.71 10.72 4.51
C GLN A 160 13.22 9.28 4.63
N LEU A 161 14.17 8.94 3.75
CA LEU A 161 14.83 7.65 3.68
C LEU A 161 16.33 7.84 3.91
N GLU A 162 16.93 7.04 4.78
CA GLU A 162 18.38 6.83 4.78
C GLU A 162 18.62 5.42 4.25
N ILE A 163 19.51 5.27 3.27
CA ILE A 163 19.65 4.03 2.50
C ILE A 163 21.14 3.73 2.31
N SER A 164 21.58 2.52 2.66
CA SER A 164 22.91 2.02 2.37
C SER A 164 22.94 1.31 1.02
N LYS A 165 24.04 1.43 0.29
CA LYS A 165 24.28 0.69 -0.96
C LYS A 165 24.15 -0.83 -0.80
N GLU A 166 24.34 -1.34 0.42
CA GLU A 166 24.20 -2.76 0.76
C GLU A 166 22.79 -3.32 0.52
N ILE A 167 21.76 -2.48 0.35
CA ILE A 167 20.42 -2.98 0.00
C ILE A 167 20.37 -3.68 -1.36
N LEU A 168 21.34 -3.37 -2.25
CA LEU A 168 21.46 -3.99 -3.57
C LEU A 168 21.84 -5.47 -3.46
N ASN A 169 22.35 -5.91 -2.31
CA ASN A 169 22.69 -7.30 -2.00
C ASN A 169 21.47 -8.11 -1.50
N GLY A 170 20.33 -7.98 -2.20
CA GLY A 170 19.14 -8.81 -1.98
C GLY A 170 18.07 -8.24 -1.05
N LYS A 171 18.13 -6.95 -0.68
CA LYS A 171 17.10 -6.30 0.17
C LYS A 171 16.26 -5.25 -0.52
N THR A 172 16.57 -4.95 -1.77
CA THR A 172 15.89 -3.91 -2.57
C THR A 172 14.38 -4.13 -2.63
N THR A 173 13.93 -5.38 -2.82
CA THR A 173 12.49 -5.72 -2.87
C THR A 173 11.78 -5.44 -1.55
N THR A 174 12.35 -5.91 -0.43
CA THR A 174 11.78 -5.67 0.91
C THR A 174 11.72 -4.18 1.22
N HIS A 175 12.82 -3.46 0.96
CA HIS A 175 12.87 -2.02 1.16
C HIS A 175 11.81 -1.29 0.34
N THR A 176 11.70 -1.61 -0.95
CA THR A 176 10.70 -1.01 -1.86
C THR A 176 9.28 -1.31 -1.36
N ALA A 177 8.99 -2.53 -0.92
CA ALA A 177 7.67 -2.89 -0.38
C ALA A 177 7.32 -2.08 0.88
N LEU A 178 8.29 -1.84 1.77
CA LEU A 178 8.08 -1.01 2.96
C LEU A 178 7.83 0.45 2.58
N VAL A 179 8.60 1.02 1.63
CA VAL A 179 8.41 2.39 1.15
C VAL A 179 7.03 2.58 0.52
N MET A 180 6.62 1.66 -0.37
CA MET A 180 5.30 1.73 -1.00
C MET A 180 4.16 1.59 0.01
N SER A 181 4.33 0.77 1.05
CA SER A 181 3.34 0.66 2.13
C SER A 181 3.23 1.96 2.93
N LEU A 182 4.37 2.58 3.25
CA LEU A 182 4.42 3.91 3.89
C LEU A 182 3.69 4.97 3.06
N ILE A 183 3.97 5.02 1.75
CA ILE A 183 3.35 5.95 0.81
C ILE A 183 1.83 5.77 0.86
N TYR A 184 1.35 4.56 0.64
CA TYR A 184 -0.09 4.26 0.64
C TYR A 184 -0.77 4.62 1.98
N ASP A 185 -0.19 4.23 3.11
CA ASP A 185 -0.77 4.56 4.42
C ASP A 185 -0.80 6.08 4.65
N SER A 186 0.21 6.81 4.20
CA SER A 186 0.20 8.27 4.29
C SER A 186 -0.82 8.93 3.37
N GLU A 187 -1.09 8.39 2.18
CA GLU A 187 -2.18 8.86 1.32
C GLU A 187 -3.55 8.65 1.98
N ILE A 188 -3.79 7.46 2.54
CA ILE A 188 -5.02 7.16 3.30
C ILE A 188 -5.17 8.14 4.46
N TYR A 189 -4.11 8.36 5.23
CA TYR A 189 -4.11 9.32 6.33
C TYR A 189 -4.49 10.72 5.85
N GLN A 190 -3.91 11.18 4.75
CA GLN A 190 -4.17 12.50 4.17
C GLN A 190 -5.62 12.64 3.66
N VAL A 191 -6.14 11.65 2.95
CA VAL A 191 -7.52 11.62 2.43
C VAL A 191 -8.53 11.67 3.55
N LEU A 192 -8.36 10.84 4.59
CA LEU A 192 -9.27 10.82 5.72
C LEU A 192 -9.21 12.11 6.55
N ASN A 193 -8.14 12.90 6.41
CA ASN A 193 -8.04 14.25 6.98
C ASN A 193 -8.49 15.37 6.00
N GLY A 194 -9.14 15.01 4.89
CA GLY A 194 -9.81 15.95 3.99
C GLY A 194 -8.93 16.49 2.86
N LYS A 195 -7.75 15.92 2.62
CA LYS A 195 -6.97 16.24 1.42
C LYS A 195 -7.50 15.47 0.21
N THR A 196 -7.55 16.13 -0.94
CA THR A 196 -8.02 15.52 -2.20
C THR A 196 -6.88 15.24 -3.17
N ASP A 197 -5.80 16.04 -3.10
CA ASP A 197 -4.61 15.89 -3.93
C ASP A 197 -3.47 15.39 -3.05
N CYS A 198 -3.34 14.08 -2.93
CA CYS A 198 -2.29 13.45 -2.14
C CYS A 198 -1.07 13.23 -3.04
N ALA A 199 -0.04 14.04 -2.82
CA ALA A 199 1.30 13.78 -3.32
C ALA A 199 2.24 13.68 -2.12
N ILE A 200 3.25 12.83 -2.22
CA ILE A 200 4.23 12.63 -1.15
C ILE A 200 5.60 12.98 -1.68
N HIS A 201 6.26 13.89 -0.96
CA HIS A 201 7.64 14.26 -1.22
C HIS A 201 8.57 13.19 -0.62
N ILE A 202 9.44 12.59 -1.43
CA ILE A 202 10.36 11.54 -0.98
C ILE A 202 11.79 12.05 -1.12
N VAL A 203 12.50 12.06 0.00
CA VAL A 203 13.91 12.45 0.06
C VAL A 203 14.72 11.27 0.56
N GLY A 204 15.55 10.70 -0.33
CA GLY A 204 16.45 9.60 0.01
C GLY A 204 17.89 10.08 0.09
N LYS A 205 18.59 9.65 1.13
CA LYS A 205 20.01 9.96 1.33
C LYS A 205 20.81 8.70 1.55
N ASP A 206 22.05 8.73 1.10
CA ASP A 206 23.01 7.68 1.37
C ASP A 206 23.33 7.64 2.87
N LEU A 207 23.23 6.47 3.48
CA LEU A 207 23.39 6.27 4.91
C LEU A 207 24.83 6.58 5.37
N GLU A 208 25.84 6.32 4.53
CA GLU A 208 27.24 6.47 4.90
C GLU A 208 27.74 7.91 4.78
N THR A 209 27.34 8.60 3.71
CA THR A 209 27.87 9.91 3.33
C THR A 209 26.88 11.05 3.59
N GLY A 210 25.58 10.75 3.70
CA GLY A 210 24.50 11.73 3.78
C GLY A 210 24.21 12.45 2.46
N GLY A 211 24.82 12.04 1.35
CA GLY A 211 24.56 12.60 0.02
C GLY A 211 23.17 12.24 -0.50
N GLU A 212 22.60 13.08 -1.34
CA GLU A 212 21.26 12.90 -1.88
C GLU A 212 21.25 11.78 -2.94
N LEU A 213 20.39 10.77 -2.75
CA LEU A 213 20.15 9.68 -3.70
C LEU A 213 18.92 9.93 -4.57
N MET A 214 17.93 10.62 -4.01
CA MET A 214 16.68 10.99 -4.68
C MET A 214 15.98 12.12 -3.94
N ASN A 215 15.20 12.89 -4.70
CA ASN A 215 14.36 13.99 -4.24
C ASN A 215 13.23 14.12 -5.25
N ILE A 216 12.09 13.49 -4.95
CA ILE A 216 11.01 13.25 -5.93
C ILE A 216 9.64 13.55 -5.34
N ASN A 217 8.66 13.85 -6.20
CA ASN A 217 7.25 13.93 -5.83
C ASN A 217 6.48 12.73 -6.38
N PHE A 218 6.05 11.83 -5.50
CA PHE A 218 5.22 10.68 -5.89
C PHE A 218 3.73 11.11 -5.97
N PRO A 219 2.94 10.65 -6.96
CA PRO A 219 3.28 9.71 -8.03
C PRO A 219 3.77 10.33 -9.34
N GLU A 220 3.96 11.66 -9.42
CA GLU A 220 4.44 12.33 -10.64
C GLU A 220 5.79 11.76 -11.10
N GLU A 221 6.63 11.44 -10.14
CA GLU A 221 7.91 10.79 -10.28
C GLU A 221 7.88 9.42 -9.60
N GLY A 222 8.24 8.37 -10.34
CA GLY A 222 8.24 7.00 -9.84
C GLY A 222 9.35 6.77 -8.80
N TYR A 223 9.01 6.06 -7.72
CA TYR A 223 10.00 5.60 -6.76
C TYR A 223 10.84 4.45 -7.36
N HIS A 224 12.15 4.64 -7.44
CA HIS A 224 13.08 3.60 -7.87
C HIS A 224 14.42 3.74 -7.15
N ILE A 225 15.00 2.61 -6.75
CA ILE A 225 16.32 2.55 -6.15
C ILE A 225 17.18 1.52 -6.87
N SER A 226 18.33 1.96 -7.37
CA SER A 226 19.30 1.14 -8.09
C SER A 226 20.72 1.66 -7.89
N ILE A 227 21.69 0.97 -8.50
CA ILE A 227 23.10 1.37 -8.48
C ILE A 227 23.32 2.80 -9.02
N GLU A 228 22.51 3.23 -9.99
CA GLU A 228 22.63 4.54 -10.63
C GLU A 228 22.43 5.70 -9.64
N ASN A 229 21.63 5.50 -8.58
CA ASN A 229 21.43 6.53 -7.56
C ASN A 229 22.74 6.88 -6.84
N TRP A 230 23.64 5.91 -6.62
CA TRP A 230 24.94 6.16 -6.00
C TRP A 230 25.98 6.66 -7.00
N ASP A 231 25.91 6.24 -8.25
CA ASP A 231 26.87 6.65 -9.28
C ASP A 231 26.66 8.11 -9.72
N ASN A 232 25.48 8.68 -9.46
CA ASN A 232 25.11 10.06 -9.77
C ASN A 232 25.36 11.07 -8.62
N MET A 233 25.93 10.63 -7.49
CA MET A 233 26.33 11.47 -6.35
C MET A 233 27.66 12.20 -6.60
#